data_AF-A0A182NR36-F1
#
_entry.id   AF-A0A182NR36-F1
#
_cell.length_a   1.000
_cell.length_b   1.000
_cell.length_c   1.000
_cell.angle_alpha   90.00
_cell.angle_beta   90.00
_cell.angle_gamma   90.00
#
_symmetry.space_group_name_H-M   'P 1'
#
loop_
_entity.id
_entity.type
_entity.pdbx_description
1 polymer ?
#
loop_
_entity_poly.entity_id
_entity_poly.type
_entity_poly.pdbx_seq_one_letter_code
_entity_poly.pdbx_strand_id
1 'polypeptide(L)'
;MALVLRNVYQTFNYFFMEYKDPRVEHYPLLGSPWPIAVVIVLYLKFVYDWGPRLMENQKPFHLTTVMNVYNFIQIVLNLYIGIVGGLNSYFAPDYSWSCESINQKDSPARRKLIFITYLYFISKIIDLLDTVFFVLRKKYNQITFLHTYHHAGMVVATYIFTKFLAGSHATLLGLINSFVHVVMYFYYFLTSFKPELKHSLWWKKHITQVQLIQFTILMLHFGIPLLGGYCDFPNVLLFIGFTQNMFMFTLFADFYIKAMATALSLVEKYYDDYFIKRRDERSAHLPLAGSPLVVTGIVCAYLFFVLRCGPRHMESRKPYNVRNMIKAYNLFQVAANLLLFLRICYNVFVVYENFSFRCQLIDYSRSRAGMDEVYFSYAYFWLKLFDLADTVFFVLRKKQSHVSFLHVYHHSVMVLTTYCALVFVPGGHGLMLGLWNTLVHAIMYFYYFLTSLGAQESSVWWKKYLTRLQLTQFVHLAFHFGVPLLNGNCKFPTLWLGYGFLQAMIVLGLFLNFYIKTYNSKAKLKIVKKERHDKKDH
;
A
#
# COMPACT_ATOMS: atom_id res chain seq x y z
N MET A 1 -49.11 40.43 0.22
CA MET A 1 -48.59 39.11 0.64
C MET A 1 -49.53 37.96 0.29
N ALA A 2 -50.81 37.98 0.68
CA ALA A 2 -51.78 36.93 0.37
C ALA A 2 -52.01 36.70 -1.15
N LEU A 3 -52.05 37.76 -1.97
CA LEU A 3 -52.18 37.66 -3.43
C LEU A 3 -50.96 36.97 -4.07
N VAL A 4 -49.75 37.29 -3.60
CA VAL A 4 -48.50 36.68 -4.08
C VAL A 4 -48.48 35.19 -3.72
N LEU A 5 -48.82 34.84 -2.47
CA LEU A 5 -48.89 33.45 -2.04
C LEU A 5 -49.95 32.65 -2.81
N ARG A 6 -51.11 33.25 -3.09
CA ARG A 6 -52.16 32.64 -3.89
C ARG A 6 -51.70 32.39 -5.33
N ASN A 7 -51.03 33.37 -5.96
CA ASN A 7 -50.49 33.21 -7.31
C ASN A 7 -49.41 32.12 -7.35
N VAL A 8 -48.48 32.11 -6.39
CA VAL A 8 -47.46 31.06 -6.29
C VAL A 8 -48.10 29.68 -6.11
N TYR A 9 -49.11 29.55 -5.25
CA TYR A 9 -49.82 28.29 -5.02
C TYR A 9 -50.57 27.83 -6.28
N GLN A 10 -51.23 28.74 -6.99
CA GLN A 10 -51.95 28.44 -8.22
C GLN A 10 -51.00 28.03 -9.35
N THR A 11 -49.89 28.75 -9.54
CA THR A 11 -48.86 28.40 -10.52
C THR A 11 -48.21 27.06 -10.19
N PHE A 12 -47.90 26.81 -8.92
CA PHE A 12 -47.35 25.54 -8.46
C PHE A 12 -48.31 24.38 -8.74
N ASN A 13 -49.58 24.51 -8.36
CA ASN A 13 -50.59 23.49 -8.59
C ASN A 13 -50.84 23.25 -10.09
N TYR A 14 -50.86 24.31 -10.90
CA TYR A 14 -50.99 24.20 -12.35
C TYR A 14 -49.84 23.36 -12.91
N PHE A 15 -48.59 23.71 -12.60
CA PHE A 15 -47.43 22.96 -13.07
C PHE A 15 -47.44 21.50 -12.57
N PHE A 16 -47.77 21.29 -11.29
CA PHE A 16 -47.81 19.97 -10.68
C PHE A 16 -48.86 19.05 -11.31
N MET A 17 -50.02 19.60 -11.71
CA MET A 17 -51.11 18.82 -12.30
C MET A 17 -50.96 18.63 -13.80
N GLU A 18 -50.39 19.61 -14.51
CA GLU A 18 -50.22 19.57 -15.97
C GLU A 18 -49.11 18.60 -16.39
N TYR A 19 -47.97 18.62 -15.71
CA TYR A 19 -46.78 17.87 -16.13
C TYR A 19 -46.60 16.52 -15.43
N LYS A 20 -47.54 16.11 -14.56
CA LYS A 20 -47.43 14.84 -13.82
C LYS A 20 -47.41 13.65 -14.78
N ASP A 21 -46.57 12.66 -14.49
CA ASP A 21 -46.69 11.37 -15.15
C ASP A 21 -47.87 10.58 -14.54
N PRO A 22 -48.93 10.26 -15.30
CA PRO A 22 -50.07 9.51 -14.77
C PRO A 22 -49.69 8.08 -14.35
N ARG A 23 -48.61 7.53 -14.90
CA ARG A 23 -48.16 6.16 -14.62
C ARG A 23 -47.64 5.99 -13.19
N VAL A 24 -47.28 7.08 -12.51
CA VAL A 24 -46.71 7.02 -11.16
C VAL A 24 -47.67 7.44 -10.04
N GLU A 25 -48.91 7.82 -10.39
CA GLU A 25 -49.86 8.40 -9.43
C GLU A 25 -50.30 7.43 -8.33
N HIS A 26 -50.33 6.13 -8.63
CA HIS A 26 -50.70 5.08 -7.69
C HIS A 26 -49.58 4.74 -6.68
N TYR A 27 -48.35 5.20 -6.89
CA TYR A 27 -47.25 4.89 -5.99
C TYR A 27 -47.30 5.77 -4.72
N PRO A 28 -47.04 5.18 -3.53
CA PRO A 28 -46.95 5.92 -2.28
C PRO A 28 -45.98 7.09 -2.33
N LEU A 29 -46.25 8.14 -1.56
CA LEU A 29 -45.41 9.35 -1.40
C LEU A 29 -45.26 10.25 -2.65
N LEU A 30 -45.72 9.83 -3.83
CA LEU A 30 -45.68 10.63 -5.06
C LEU A 30 -46.92 11.50 -5.28
N GLY A 31 -47.97 11.33 -4.49
CA GLY A 31 -49.22 12.11 -4.61
C GLY A 31 -49.06 13.60 -4.29
N SER A 32 -48.15 13.96 -3.40
CA SER A 32 -47.93 15.35 -2.95
C SER A 32 -46.46 15.58 -2.60
N PRO A 33 -45.92 16.80 -2.75
CA PRO A 33 -44.56 17.13 -2.34
C PRO A 33 -44.39 17.28 -0.82
N TRP A 34 -45.49 17.54 -0.08
CA TRP A 34 -45.43 17.88 1.34
C TRP A 34 -44.85 16.77 2.24
N PRO A 35 -45.18 15.48 2.05
CA PRO A 35 -44.55 14.41 2.82
C PRO A 35 -43.02 14.41 2.71
N ILE A 36 -42.48 14.68 1.52
CA ILE A 36 -41.03 14.71 1.30
C ILE A 36 -40.39 15.94 1.93
N ALA A 37 -41.03 17.10 1.83
CA ALA A 37 -40.59 18.30 2.54
C ALA A 37 -40.52 18.06 4.06
N VAL A 38 -41.53 17.40 4.64
CA VAL A 38 -41.55 17.03 6.07
C VAL A 38 -40.41 16.07 6.40
N VAL A 39 -40.19 15.02 5.59
CA VAL A 39 -39.07 14.07 5.80
C VAL A 39 -37.73 14.79 5.83
N ILE A 40 -37.46 15.70 4.89
CA ILE A 40 -36.21 16.46 4.84
C ILE A 40 -36.06 17.39 6.05
N VAL A 41 -37.11 18.13 6.42
CA VAL A 41 -37.07 19.02 7.59
C VAL A 41 -36.82 18.23 8.87
N LEU A 42 -37.51 17.10 9.06
CA LEU A 42 -37.30 16.23 10.22
C LEU A 42 -35.89 15.61 10.23
N TYR A 43 -35.40 15.17 9.07
CA TYR A 43 -34.04 14.65 8.93
C TYR A 43 -32.98 15.69 9.33
N LEU A 44 -33.07 16.92 8.80
CA LEU A 44 -32.12 17.99 9.11
C LEU A 44 -32.21 18.41 10.58
N LYS A 45 -33.42 18.53 11.14
CA LYS A 45 -33.65 18.78 12.57
C LYS A 45 -33.04 17.68 13.43
N PHE A 46 -33.21 16.41 13.04
CA PHE A 46 -32.63 15.29 13.76
C PHE A 46 -31.10 15.30 13.70
N VAL A 47 -30.50 15.50 12.52
CA VAL A 47 -29.05 15.43 12.34
C VAL A 47 -28.31 16.56 13.05
N TYR A 48 -28.83 17.79 12.98
CA TYR A 48 -28.15 18.97 13.53
C TYR A 48 -28.57 19.37 14.94
N ASP A 49 -29.77 18.99 15.38
CA ASP A 49 -30.32 19.49 16.65
C ASP A 49 -30.73 18.35 17.59
N TRP A 50 -31.81 17.63 17.27
CA TRP A 50 -32.40 16.67 18.21
C TRP A 50 -31.48 15.48 18.51
N GLY A 51 -30.89 14.87 17.48
CA GLY A 51 -30.04 13.71 17.63
C GLY A 51 -28.78 13.98 18.46
N PRO A 52 -27.99 15.03 18.17
CA PRO A 52 -26.86 15.43 19.01
C PRO A 52 -27.24 15.72 20.46
N ARG A 53 -28.34 16.45 20.72
CA ARG A 53 -28.82 16.73 22.10
C ARG A 53 -29.23 15.47 22.85
N LEU A 54 -29.97 14.57 22.19
CA LEU A 54 -30.35 13.28 22.77
C LEU A 54 -29.13 12.41 23.10
N MET A 55 -28.09 12.48 22.27
CA MET A 55 -26.88 11.69 22.45
C MET A 55 -25.88 12.32 23.43
N GLU A 56 -25.99 13.60 23.79
CA GLU A 56 -25.01 14.33 24.60
C GLU A 56 -24.62 13.54 25.87
N ASN A 57 -25.62 13.15 26.66
CA ASN A 57 -25.47 12.40 27.91
C ASN A 57 -25.47 10.88 27.74
N GLN A 58 -25.57 10.36 26.52
CA GLN A 58 -25.65 8.92 26.24
C GLN A 58 -24.31 8.37 25.75
N LYS A 59 -24.06 7.07 26.00
CA LYS A 59 -22.91 6.37 25.40
C LYS A 59 -23.20 6.05 23.92
N PRO A 60 -22.18 5.99 23.04
CA PRO A 60 -22.38 5.59 21.64
C PRO A 60 -23.06 4.21 21.55
N PHE A 61 -24.10 4.10 20.74
CA PHE A 61 -24.81 2.82 20.57
C PHE A 61 -23.97 1.80 19.77
N HIS A 62 -24.00 0.54 20.20
CA HIS A 62 -23.38 -0.58 19.49
C HIS A 62 -24.34 -1.16 18.44
N LEU A 63 -24.37 -0.56 17.25
CA LEU A 63 -25.32 -0.89 16.18
C LEU A 63 -24.76 -1.83 15.10
N THR A 64 -23.70 -2.59 15.39
CA THR A 64 -22.96 -3.37 14.37
C THR A 64 -23.85 -4.33 13.59
N THR A 65 -24.70 -5.11 14.28
CA THR A 65 -25.61 -6.06 13.62
C THR A 65 -26.63 -5.35 12.73
N VAL A 66 -27.23 -4.26 13.23
CA VAL A 66 -28.21 -3.46 12.48
C VAL A 66 -27.57 -2.86 11.23
N MET A 67 -26.37 -2.30 11.37
CA MET A 67 -25.61 -1.75 10.25
C MET A 67 -25.22 -2.82 9.23
N ASN A 68 -24.85 -4.03 9.67
CA ASN A 68 -24.53 -5.12 8.76
C ASN A 68 -25.75 -5.53 7.93
N VAL A 69 -26.92 -5.69 8.58
CA VAL A 69 -28.18 -5.99 7.90
C VAL A 69 -28.57 -4.87 6.94
N TYR A 70 -28.49 -3.63 7.39
CA TYR A 70 -28.77 -2.45 6.57
C TYR A 70 -27.88 -2.38 5.33
N ASN A 71 -26.55 -2.50 5.51
CA ASN A 71 -25.60 -2.45 4.39
C ASN A 71 -25.84 -3.62 3.42
N PHE A 72 -26.19 -4.80 3.91
CA PHE A 72 -26.53 -5.94 3.06
C PHE A 72 -27.81 -5.70 2.26
N ILE A 73 -28.87 -5.19 2.88
CA ILE A 73 -30.11 -4.80 2.19
C ILE A 73 -29.80 -3.75 1.12
N GLN A 74 -28.99 -2.75 1.43
CA GLN A 74 -28.57 -1.72 0.48
C GLN A 74 -27.81 -2.30 -0.72
N ILE A 75 -26.90 -3.25 -0.50
CA ILE A 75 -26.20 -3.94 -1.60
C ILE A 75 -27.19 -4.65 -2.51
N VAL A 76 -28.11 -5.44 -1.94
CA VAL A 76 -29.10 -6.21 -2.72
C VAL A 76 -30.04 -5.28 -3.48
N LEU A 77 -30.53 -4.22 -2.83
CA LEU A 77 -31.45 -3.26 -3.43
C LEU A 77 -30.80 -2.51 -4.59
N ASN A 78 -29.59 -1.96 -4.41
CA ASN A 78 -28.89 -1.25 -5.47
C ASN A 78 -28.45 -2.19 -6.61
N LEU A 79 -28.11 -3.45 -6.30
CA LEU A 79 -27.82 -4.46 -7.32
C LEU A 79 -29.06 -4.76 -8.17
N TYR A 80 -30.22 -4.95 -7.53
CA TYR A 80 -31.49 -5.17 -8.22
C TYR A 80 -31.88 -3.99 -9.12
N ILE A 81 -31.77 -2.76 -8.60
CA ILE A 81 -32.04 -1.53 -9.37
C ILE A 81 -31.09 -1.42 -10.57
N GLY A 82 -29.79 -1.66 -10.37
CA GLY A 82 -28.80 -1.58 -11.44
C GLY A 82 -29.02 -2.61 -12.55
N ILE A 83 -29.26 -3.87 -12.20
CA ILE A 83 -29.46 -4.96 -13.17
C ILE A 83 -30.80 -4.77 -13.90
N VAL A 84 -31.91 -4.68 -13.17
CA VAL A 84 -33.24 -4.63 -13.79
C VAL A 84 -33.44 -3.29 -14.50
N GLY A 85 -32.95 -2.20 -13.93
CA GLY A 85 -32.98 -0.89 -14.57
C GLY A 85 -32.18 -0.89 -15.87
N GLY A 86 -30.96 -1.45 -15.89
CA GLY A 86 -30.14 -1.54 -17.10
C GLY A 86 -30.79 -2.39 -18.20
N LEU A 87 -31.32 -3.56 -17.84
CA LEU A 87 -31.98 -4.48 -18.78
C LEU A 87 -33.24 -3.88 -19.43
N ASN A 88 -33.96 -2.99 -18.73
CA ASN A 88 -35.17 -2.35 -19.22
C ASN A 88 -34.94 -0.91 -19.72
N SER A 89 -33.68 -0.47 -19.80
CA SER A 89 -33.28 0.82 -20.39
C SER A 89 -32.17 0.61 -21.41
N TYR A 90 -30.92 0.92 -21.07
CA TYR A 90 -29.79 0.97 -22.00
C TYR A 90 -29.39 -0.36 -22.69
N PHE A 91 -29.84 -1.50 -22.16
CA PHE A 91 -29.69 -2.80 -22.84
C PHE A 91 -30.95 -3.24 -23.61
N ALA A 92 -32.02 -2.45 -23.57
CA ALA A 92 -33.18 -2.66 -24.41
C ALA A 92 -32.96 -2.03 -25.80
N PRO A 93 -33.36 -2.71 -26.89
CA PRO A 93 -33.08 -2.25 -28.25
C PRO A 93 -33.79 -0.95 -28.63
N ASP A 94 -34.84 -0.57 -27.89
CA ASP A 94 -35.66 0.62 -28.12
C ASP A 94 -35.22 1.84 -27.29
N TYR A 95 -34.13 1.74 -26.52
CA TYR A 95 -33.63 2.82 -25.66
C TYR A 95 -32.42 3.52 -26.26
N SER A 96 -32.47 4.84 -26.35
CA SER A 96 -31.38 5.63 -26.91
C SER A 96 -30.34 6.01 -25.85
N TRP A 97 -29.08 5.73 -26.15
CA TRP A 97 -27.95 6.18 -25.30
C TRP A 97 -27.69 7.69 -25.43
N SER A 98 -28.04 8.28 -26.57
CA SER A 98 -27.68 9.68 -26.89
C SER A 98 -28.71 10.68 -26.40
N CYS A 99 -29.99 10.34 -26.49
CA CYS A 99 -31.09 11.14 -25.98
C CYS A 99 -32.33 10.27 -25.85
N GLU A 100 -32.84 10.13 -24.63
CA GLU A 100 -34.11 9.47 -24.35
C GLU A 100 -35.15 10.51 -23.92
N SER A 101 -36.24 10.64 -24.69
CA SER A 101 -37.29 11.63 -24.44
C SER A 101 -38.16 11.29 -23.22
N ILE A 102 -38.90 12.28 -22.72
CA ILE A 102 -39.84 12.11 -21.60
C ILE A 102 -41.11 11.38 -22.07
N ASN A 103 -41.52 11.58 -23.32
CA ASN A 103 -42.75 11.02 -23.92
C ASN A 103 -42.55 9.57 -24.40
N GLN A 104 -42.25 8.68 -23.46
CA GLN A 104 -41.97 7.28 -23.76
C GLN A 104 -43.24 6.50 -24.07
N LYS A 105 -43.17 5.60 -25.06
CA LYS A 105 -44.24 4.64 -25.35
C LYS A 105 -44.51 3.78 -24.12
N ASP A 106 -45.79 3.57 -23.82
CA ASP A 106 -46.19 2.71 -22.72
C ASP A 106 -46.00 1.24 -23.11
N SER A 107 -44.89 0.65 -22.67
CA SER A 107 -44.55 -0.75 -22.89
C SER A 107 -44.31 -1.46 -21.56
N PRO A 108 -44.41 -2.81 -21.52
CA PRO A 108 -44.09 -3.57 -20.31
C PRO A 108 -42.69 -3.30 -19.77
N ALA A 109 -41.70 -3.04 -20.66
CA ALA A 109 -40.35 -2.67 -20.27
C ALA A 109 -40.29 -1.29 -19.61
N ARG A 110 -41.02 -0.30 -20.14
CA ARG A 110 -41.05 1.06 -19.57
C ARG A 110 -41.80 1.11 -18.24
N ARG A 111 -42.88 0.36 -18.08
CA ARG A 111 -43.58 0.21 -16.79
C ARG A 111 -42.66 -0.40 -15.72
N LYS A 112 -41.86 -1.41 -16.09
CA LYS A 112 -40.83 -1.96 -15.19
C LYS A 112 -39.76 -0.91 -14.86
N LEU A 113 -39.27 -0.15 -15.84
CA LEU A 113 -38.28 0.89 -15.61
C LEU A 113 -38.77 2.00 -14.68
N ILE A 114 -40.04 2.39 -14.81
CA ILE A 114 -40.70 3.36 -13.91
C ILE A 114 -40.77 2.82 -12.49
N PHE A 115 -41.15 1.55 -12.31
CA PHE A 115 -41.13 0.91 -10.99
C PHE A 115 -39.72 0.87 -10.39
N ILE A 116 -38.69 0.55 -11.20
CA ILE A 116 -37.29 0.60 -10.74
C ILE A 116 -36.87 2.02 -10.36
N THR A 117 -37.31 3.04 -11.10
CA THR A 117 -37.07 4.45 -10.77
C THR A 117 -37.70 4.83 -9.42
N TYR A 118 -38.93 4.35 -9.16
CA TYR A 118 -39.57 4.49 -7.87
C TYR A 118 -38.80 3.78 -6.75
N LEU A 119 -38.32 2.54 -6.96
CA LEU A 119 -37.48 1.84 -6.00
C LEU A 119 -36.17 2.59 -5.71
N TYR A 120 -35.57 3.23 -6.72
CA TYR A 120 -34.39 4.08 -6.54
C TYR A 120 -34.70 5.31 -5.67
N PHE A 121 -35.85 5.96 -5.86
CA PHE A 121 -36.31 7.03 -4.98
C PHE A 121 -36.48 6.56 -3.53
N ILE A 122 -37.14 5.41 -3.31
CA ILE A 122 -37.28 4.82 -1.98
C ILE A 122 -35.90 4.49 -1.37
N SER A 123 -34.97 3.96 -2.17
CA SER A 123 -33.59 3.71 -1.76
C SER A 123 -32.90 4.98 -1.22
N LYS A 124 -33.08 6.15 -1.86
CA LYS A 124 -32.52 7.41 -1.37
C LYS A 124 -33.12 7.88 -0.04
N ILE A 125 -34.40 7.57 0.22
CA ILE A 125 -35.00 7.84 1.55
C ILE A 125 -34.36 6.92 2.60
N ILE A 126 -34.12 5.66 2.27
CA ILE A 126 -33.45 4.69 3.16
C ILE A 126 -32.00 5.11 3.42
N ASP A 127 -31.29 5.66 2.41
CA ASP A 127 -29.92 6.19 2.54
C ASP A 127 -29.80 7.28 3.64
N LEU A 128 -30.89 7.96 4.03
CA LEU A 128 -30.86 8.94 5.13
C LEU A 128 -30.44 8.29 6.47
N LEU A 129 -30.69 6.99 6.64
CA LEU A 129 -30.32 6.23 7.83
C LEU A 129 -28.81 6.18 8.08
N ASP A 130 -27.97 6.33 7.04
CA ASP A 130 -26.51 6.42 7.21
C ASP A 130 -26.12 7.51 8.21
N THR A 131 -26.74 8.68 8.05
CA THR A 131 -26.49 9.84 8.90
C THR A 131 -27.06 9.63 10.29
N VAL A 132 -28.20 8.95 10.41
CA VAL A 132 -28.78 8.55 11.70
C VAL A 132 -27.82 7.64 12.45
N PHE A 133 -27.22 6.65 11.78
CA PHE A 133 -26.21 5.79 12.39
C PHE A 133 -24.95 6.57 12.81
N PHE A 134 -24.52 7.59 12.06
CA PHE A 134 -23.40 8.45 12.47
C PHE A 134 -23.70 9.22 13.75
N VAL A 135 -24.90 9.78 13.88
CA VAL A 135 -25.34 10.50 15.09
C VAL A 135 -25.39 9.55 16.29
N LEU A 136 -26.07 8.41 16.17
CA LEU A 136 -26.24 7.44 17.25
C LEU A 136 -24.91 6.82 17.72
N ARG A 137 -23.89 6.82 16.86
CA ARG A 137 -22.53 6.32 17.18
C ARG A 137 -21.57 7.42 17.61
N LYS A 138 -22.03 8.67 17.76
CA LYS A 138 -21.20 9.85 18.02
C LYS A 138 -20.03 10.01 17.04
N LYS A 139 -20.26 9.72 15.76
CA LYS A 139 -19.28 9.90 14.68
C LYS A 139 -19.52 11.18 13.89
N TYR A 140 -19.63 12.31 14.60
CA TYR A 140 -19.93 13.62 14.02
C TYR A 140 -18.94 14.06 12.94
N ASN A 141 -17.67 13.61 13.00
CA ASN A 141 -16.67 13.88 11.96
C ASN A 141 -17.06 13.31 10.57
N GLN A 142 -18.01 12.37 10.50
CA GLN A 142 -18.52 11.82 9.24
C GLN A 142 -19.70 12.64 8.68
N ILE A 143 -20.34 13.47 9.49
CA ILE A 143 -21.47 14.33 9.12
C ILE A 143 -20.90 15.63 8.55
N THR A 144 -20.42 15.55 7.31
CA THR A 144 -19.87 16.71 6.59
C THR A 144 -20.97 17.45 5.82
N PHE A 145 -20.66 18.68 5.40
CA PHE A 145 -21.53 19.43 4.47
C PHE A 145 -21.79 18.62 3.20
N LEU A 146 -20.75 18.00 2.62
CA LEU A 146 -20.87 17.14 1.44
C LEU A 146 -21.90 16.01 1.66
N HIS A 147 -21.79 15.30 2.79
CA HIS A 147 -22.68 14.17 3.11
C HIS A 147 -24.14 14.63 3.24
N THR A 148 -24.39 15.63 4.07
CA THR A 148 -25.75 16.11 4.36
C THR A 148 -26.41 16.80 3.16
N TYR A 149 -25.67 17.63 2.42
CA TYR A 149 -26.13 18.24 1.16
C TYR A 149 -26.53 17.18 0.15
N HIS A 150 -25.67 16.17 -0.07
CA HIS A 150 -25.94 15.10 -1.03
C HIS A 150 -27.16 14.27 -0.63
N HIS A 151 -27.23 13.78 0.62
CA HIS A 151 -28.32 12.90 1.05
C HIS A 151 -29.69 13.62 1.03
N ALA A 152 -29.76 14.87 1.51
CA ALA A 152 -31.00 15.65 1.43
C ALA A 152 -31.37 16.03 -0.01
N GLY A 153 -30.38 16.49 -0.79
CA GLY A 153 -30.58 16.90 -2.18
C GLY A 153 -31.02 15.76 -3.08
N MET A 154 -30.44 14.56 -2.92
CA MET A 154 -30.78 13.38 -3.71
C MET A 154 -32.22 12.92 -3.50
N VAL A 155 -32.78 13.02 -2.30
CA VAL A 155 -34.19 12.68 -2.04
C VAL A 155 -35.13 13.65 -2.76
N VAL A 156 -34.84 14.95 -2.73
CA VAL A 156 -35.63 15.97 -3.45
C VAL A 156 -35.50 15.79 -4.96
N ALA A 157 -34.27 15.60 -5.46
CA ALA A 157 -34.01 15.43 -6.89
C ALA A 157 -34.67 14.16 -7.44
N THR A 158 -34.60 13.04 -6.71
CA THR A 158 -35.22 11.77 -7.14
C THR A 158 -36.74 11.78 -7.01
N TYR A 159 -37.32 12.55 -6.08
CA TYR A 159 -38.77 12.81 -6.07
C TYR A 159 -39.23 13.51 -7.35
N ILE A 160 -38.58 14.63 -7.70
CA ILE A 160 -38.90 15.39 -8.93
C ILE A 160 -38.70 14.49 -10.16
N PHE A 161 -37.59 13.75 -10.20
CA PHE A 161 -37.30 12.84 -11.31
C PHE A 161 -38.34 11.74 -11.46
N THR A 162 -38.73 11.08 -10.37
CA THR A 162 -39.72 9.99 -10.41
C THR A 162 -41.12 10.52 -10.76
N LYS A 163 -41.46 11.73 -10.34
CA LYS A 163 -42.78 12.32 -10.57
C LYS A 163 -43.00 12.81 -12.01
N PHE A 164 -41.95 13.37 -12.63
CA PHE A 164 -42.07 14.10 -13.90
C PHE A 164 -41.25 13.50 -15.05
N LEU A 165 -40.22 12.69 -14.75
CA LEU A 165 -39.17 12.33 -15.71
C LEU A 165 -38.84 10.82 -15.69
N ALA A 166 -39.70 9.99 -15.10
CA ALA A 166 -39.41 8.58 -14.89
C ALA A 166 -39.09 7.85 -16.21
N GLY A 167 -37.98 7.11 -16.22
CA GLY A 167 -37.53 6.34 -17.37
C GLY A 167 -36.80 7.12 -18.46
N SER A 168 -36.74 8.45 -18.41
CA SER A 168 -36.12 9.33 -19.43
C SER A 168 -34.58 9.37 -19.40
N HIS A 169 -33.96 10.30 -20.14
CA HIS A 169 -32.51 10.53 -20.23
C HIS A 169 -31.75 10.50 -18.89
N ALA A 170 -32.36 10.98 -17.80
CA ALA A 170 -31.72 11.02 -16.49
C ALA A 170 -31.64 9.66 -15.77
N THR A 171 -32.21 8.59 -16.35
CA THR A 171 -32.14 7.21 -15.81
C THR A 171 -30.69 6.72 -15.63
N LEU A 172 -29.75 7.14 -16.49
CA LEU A 172 -28.34 6.77 -16.34
C LEU A 172 -27.75 7.14 -14.98
N LEU A 173 -28.19 8.28 -14.42
CA LEU A 173 -27.78 8.73 -13.09
C LEU A 173 -28.11 7.67 -12.05
N GLY A 174 -29.35 7.16 -12.06
CA GLY A 174 -29.79 6.11 -11.13
C GLY A 174 -29.00 4.81 -11.30
N LEU A 175 -28.70 4.41 -12.53
CA LEU A 175 -27.98 3.17 -12.81
C LEU A 175 -26.53 3.21 -12.36
N ILE A 176 -25.79 4.26 -12.75
CA ILE A 176 -24.38 4.39 -12.37
C ILE A 176 -24.27 4.62 -10.85
N ASN A 177 -25.16 5.45 -10.26
CA ASN A 177 -25.18 5.64 -8.82
C ASN A 177 -25.42 4.32 -8.08
N SER A 178 -26.37 3.49 -8.55
CA SER A 178 -26.65 2.19 -7.95
C SER A 178 -25.44 1.26 -8.01
N PHE A 179 -24.72 1.22 -9.14
CA PHE A 179 -23.47 0.46 -9.25
C PHE A 179 -22.41 0.92 -8.23
N VAL A 180 -22.20 2.23 -8.11
CA VAL A 180 -21.23 2.78 -7.16
C VAL A 180 -21.68 2.54 -5.71
N HIS A 181 -22.98 2.62 -5.42
CA HIS A 181 -23.55 2.31 -4.11
C HIS A 181 -23.38 0.83 -3.75
N VAL A 182 -23.47 -0.11 -4.70
CA VAL A 182 -23.13 -1.52 -4.45
C VAL A 182 -21.68 -1.64 -3.95
N VAL A 183 -20.72 -0.98 -4.62
CA VAL A 183 -19.30 -1.01 -4.24
C VAL A 183 -19.08 -0.35 -2.87
N MET A 184 -19.71 0.81 -2.63
CA MET A 184 -19.57 1.57 -1.38
C MET A 184 -20.17 0.81 -0.19
N TYR A 185 -21.40 0.32 -0.29
CA TYR A 185 -22.04 -0.41 0.80
C TYR A 185 -21.40 -1.77 1.04
N PHE A 186 -20.85 -2.41 0.01
CA PHE A 186 -20.01 -3.61 0.20
C PHE A 186 -18.78 -3.32 1.06
N TYR A 187 -18.12 -2.18 0.85
CA TYR A 187 -17.03 -1.73 1.72
C TYR A 187 -17.50 -1.44 3.16
N TYR A 188 -18.65 -0.78 3.34
CA TYR A 188 -19.20 -0.53 4.68
C TYR A 188 -19.63 -1.80 5.40
N PHE A 189 -20.17 -2.78 4.67
CA PHE A 189 -20.47 -4.11 5.18
C PHE A 189 -19.21 -4.82 5.68
N LEU A 190 -18.16 -4.91 4.86
CA LEU A 190 -16.92 -5.59 5.22
C LEU A 190 -16.23 -4.94 6.43
N THR A 191 -16.16 -3.61 6.45
CA THR A 191 -15.51 -2.87 7.55
C THR A 191 -16.30 -2.92 8.85
N SER A 192 -17.62 -3.15 8.78
CA SER A 192 -18.48 -3.34 9.96
C SER A 192 -18.48 -4.79 10.44
N PHE A 193 -18.39 -5.76 9.52
CA PHE A 193 -18.36 -7.20 9.83
C PHE A 193 -17.02 -7.66 10.43
N LYS A 194 -15.89 -7.18 9.88
CA LYS A 194 -14.54 -7.46 10.41
C LYS A 194 -13.73 -6.16 10.54
N PRO A 195 -13.72 -5.54 11.73
CA PRO A 195 -12.97 -4.31 11.98
C PRO A 195 -11.47 -4.40 11.68
N GLU A 196 -10.87 -5.60 11.84
CA GLU A 196 -9.46 -5.86 11.51
C GLU A 196 -9.14 -5.62 10.03
N LEU A 197 -10.11 -5.83 9.13
CA LEU A 197 -9.94 -5.57 7.71
C LEU A 197 -9.86 -4.07 7.39
N LYS A 198 -10.33 -3.18 8.29
CA LYS A 198 -10.34 -1.74 8.06
C LYS A 198 -8.95 -1.17 7.72
N HIS A 199 -7.90 -1.74 8.30
CA HIS A 199 -6.50 -1.35 8.04
C HIS A 199 -5.88 -2.03 6.81
N SER A 200 -6.44 -3.16 6.37
CA SER A 200 -5.93 -3.96 5.25
C SER A 200 -6.52 -3.54 3.89
N LEU A 201 -7.68 -2.87 3.89
CA LEU A 201 -8.39 -2.49 2.66
C LEU A 201 -7.79 -1.24 1.99
N TRP A 202 -6.72 -1.46 1.21
CA TRP A 202 -6.05 -0.48 0.37
C TRP A 202 -6.96 0.18 -0.69
N TRP A 203 -8.11 -0.42 -1.00
CA TRP A 203 -9.00 0.06 -2.05
C TRP A 203 -9.91 1.24 -1.65
N LYS A 204 -9.87 1.73 -0.40
CA LYS A 204 -10.69 2.89 0.01
C LYS A 204 -10.50 4.08 -0.94
N LYS A 205 -9.27 4.34 -1.39
CA LYS A 205 -8.96 5.38 -2.40
C LYS A 205 -9.63 5.11 -3.75
N HIS A 206 -9.75 3.83 -4.13
CA HIS A 206 -10.35 3.43 -5.40
C HIS A 206 -11.87 3.61 -5.41
N ILE A 207 -12.54 3.51 -4.25
CA ILE A 207 -13.97 3.83 -4.14
C ILE A 207 -14.21 5.30 -4.51
N THR A 208 -13.41 6.22 -3.96
CA THR A 208 -13.51 7.65 -4.29
C THR A 208 -13.15 7.94 -5.75
N GLN A 209 -12.19 7.22 -6.33
CA GLN A 209 -11.88 7.33 -7.76
C GLN A 209 -13.06 6.87 -8.64
N VAL A 210 -13.72 5.76 -8.28
CA VAL A 210 -14.93 5.29 -8.99
C VAL A 210 -16.07 6.32 -8.90
N GLN A 211 -16.24 6.98 -7.75
CA GLN A 211 -17.21 8.08 -7.59
C GLN A 211 -16.88 9.28 -8.48
N LEU A 212 -15.61 9.68 -8.57
CA LEU A 212 -15.18 10.76 -9.48
C LEU A 212 -15.43 10.39 -10.95
N ILE A 213 -15.14 9.15 -11.35
CA ILE A 213 -15.41 8.65 -12.70
C ILE A 213 -16.92 8.69 -12.99
N GLN A 214 -17.77 8.27 -12.04
CA GLN A 214 -19.22 8.38 -12.16
C GLN A 214 -19.63 9.83 -12.47
N PHE A 215 -19.17 10.82 -11.68
CA PHE A 215 -19.56 12.21 -11.90
C PHE A 215 -19.07 12.72 -13.26
N THR A 216 -17.88 12.31 -13.72
CA THR A 216 -17.39 12.64 -15.07
C THR A 216 -18.28 12.07 -16.17
N ILE A 217 -18.68 10.80 -16.07
CA ILE A 217 -19.57 10.18 -17.05
C ILE A 217 -20.92 10.91 -17.08
N LEU A 218 -21.48 11.24 -15.91
CA LEU A 218 -22.76 11.94 -15.82
C LEU A 218 -22.66 13.39 -16.32
N MET A 219 -21.56 14.10 -16.06
CA MET A 219 -21.31 15.42 -16.65
C MET A 219 -21.33 15.37 -18.18
N LEU A 220 -20.68 14.38 -18.79
CA LEU A 220 -20.70 14.21 -20.24
C LEU A 220 -22.10 13.83 -20.75
N HIS A 221 -22.79 12.92 -20.06
CA HIS A 221 -24.14 12.46 -20.41
C HIS A 221 -25.17 13.59 -20.42
N PHE A 222 -25.11 14.52 -19.47
CA PHE A 222 -25.98 15.70 -19.45
C PHE A 222 -25.46 16.85 -20.32
N GLY A 223 -24.15 16.97 -20.51
CA GLY A 223 -23.51 18.06 -21.25
C GLY A 223 -23.57 17.92 -22.77
N ILE A 224 -23.43 16.71 -23.32
CA ILE A 224 -23.42 16.50 -24.78
C ILE A 224 -24.76 16.89 -25.43
N PRO A 225 -25.94 16.47 -24.92
CA PRO A 225 -27.22 16.88 -25.51
C PRO A 225 -27.50 18.37 -25.35
N LEU A 226 -27.00 19.00 -24.27
CA LEU A 226 -27.12 20.43 -24.03
C LEU A 226 -26.41 21.27 -25.09
N LEU A 227 -25.28 20.77 -25.63
CA LEU A 227 -24.52 21.43 -26.70
C LEU A 227 -25.04 21.07 -28.10
N GLY A 228 -25.57 19.87 -28.28
CA GLY A 228 -25.95 19.33 -29.58
C GLY A 228 -27.34 19.74 -30.09
N GLY A 229 -28.25 20.19 -29.22
CA GLY A 229 -29.58 20.68 -29.62
C GLY A 229 -30.50 19.65 -30.29
N TYR A 230 -30.14 18.37 -30.29
CA TYR A 230 -30.85 17.28 -30.95
C TYR A 230 -31.83 16.53 -30.02
N CYS A 231 -31.95 16.95 -28.76
CA CYS A 231 -32.66 16.21 -27.73
C CYS A 231 -33.91 16.93 -27.25
N ASP A 232 -35.07 16.26 -27.34
CA ASP A 232 -36.37 16.77 -26.87
C ASP A 232 -36.51 16.80 -25.33
N PHE A 233 -35.39 16.64 -24.61
CA PHE A 233 -35.36 16.74 -23.15
C PHE A 233 -35.17 18.21 -22.72
N PRO A 234 -35.86 18.72 -21.69
CA PRO A 234 -35.79 20.12 -21.31
C PRO A 234 -34.37 20.59 -20.99
N ASN A 235 -33.86 21.57 -21.74
CA ASN A 235 -32.51 22.12 -21.59
C ASN A 235 -32.20 22.60 -20.16
N VAL A 236 -33.20 23.16 -19.47
CA VAL A 236 -33.07 23.59 -18.06
C VAL A 236 -32.71 22.42 -17.15
N LEU A 237 -33.33 21.25 -17.36
CA LEU A 237 -33.06 20.06 -16.56
C LEU A 237 -31.70 19.43 -16.92
N LEU A 238 -31.30 19.45 -18.19
CA LEU A 238 -29.94 19.06 -18.59
C LEU A 238 -28.89 19.96 -17.94
N PHE A 239 -29.11 21.27 -17.94
CA PHE A 239 -28.22 22.25 -17.32
C PHE A 239 -28.12 22.05 -15.80
N ILE A 240 -29.25 21.82 -15.11
CA ILE A 240 -29.26 21.49 -13.68
C ILE A 240 -28.50 20.18 -13.42
N GLY A 241 -28.73 19.14 -14.24
CA GLY A 241 -28.01 17.87 -14.14
C GLY A 241 -26.50 18.02 -14.33
N PHE A 242 -26.08 18.77 -15.34
CA PHE A 242 -24.67 19.06 -15.62
C PHE A 242 -24.02 19.83 -14.46
N THR A 243 -24.61 20.94 -14.04
CA THR A 243 -24.08 21.80 -12.98
C THR A 243 -24.01 21.08 -11.63
N GLN A 244 -25.02 20.27 -11.29
CA GLN A 244 -25.01 19.46 -10.07
C GLN A 244 -23.89 18.41 -10.10
N ASN A 245 -23.67 17.71 -11.21
CA ASN A 245 -22.58 16.73 -11.31
C ASN A 245 -21.21 17.39 -11.26
N MET A 246 -21.05 18.59 -11.85
CA MET A 246 -19.84 19.40 -11.72
C MET A 246 -19.59 19.80 -10.27
N PHE A 247 -20.61 20.28 -9.57
CA PHE A 247 -20.50 20.62 -8.15
C PHE A 247 -20.09 19.41 -7.30
N MET A 248 -20.74 18.26 -7.48
CA MET A 248 -20.39 17.03 -6.77
C MET A 248 -18.97 16.56 -7.08
N PHE A 249 -18.51 16.67 -8.33
CA PHE A 249 -17.14 16.36 -8.71
C PHE A 249 -16.14 17.23 -7.93
N THR A 250 -16.36 18.55 -7.85
CA THR A 250 -15.43 19.46 -7.14
C THR A 250 -15.31 19.13 -5.66
N LEU A 251 -16.43 18.83 -4.97
CA LEU A 251 -16.41 18.50 -3.55
C LEU A 251 -15.71 17.16 -3.28
N PHE A 252 -15.93 16.15 -4.13
CA PHE A 252 -15.24 14.86 -4.00
C PHE A 252 -13.75 14.96 -4.35
N ALA A 253 -13.37 15.82 -5.29
CA ALA A 253 -11.98 16.07 -5.64
C ALA A 253 -11.22 16.76 -4.50
N ASP A 254 -11.81 17.79 -3.88
CA ASP A 254 -11.26 18.46 -2.70
C ASP A 254 -11.07 17.49 -1.53
N PHE A 255 -12.08 16.66 -1.25
CA PHE A 255 -11.97 15.60 -0.24
C PHE A 255 -10.82 14.62 -0.53
N TYR A 256 -10.68 14.18 -1.79
CA TYR A 256 -9.63 13.26 -2.20
C TYR A 256 -8.23 13.88 -2.06
N ILE A 257 -8.05 15.13 -2.49
CA ILE A 257 -6.77 15.85 -2.40
C ILE A 257 -6.37 16.06 -0.95
N LYS A 258 -7.27 16.54 -0.10
CA LYS A 258 -7.01 16.75 1.33
C LYS A 258 -6.62 15.46 2.05
N ALA A 259 -7.29 14.35 1.73
CA ALA A 259 -6.97 13.04 2.29
C ALA A 259 -5.57 12.56 1.88
N MET A 260 -5.19 12.75 0.61
CA MET A 260 -3.85 12.37 0.11
C MET A 260 -2.74 13.27 0.67
N ALA A 261 -2.96 14.59 0.73
CA ALA A 261 -1.98 15.54 1.29
C ALA A 261 -1.68 15.25 2.76
N THR A 262 -2.72 14.93 3.55
CA THR A 262 -2.55 14.53 4.96
C THR A 262 -1.70 13.27 5.08
N ALA A 263 -1.95 12.26 4.24
CA ALA A 263 -1.17 11.03 4.24
C ALA A 263 0.31 11.27 3.88
N LEU A 264 0.57 12.12 2.87
CA LEU A 264 1.93 12.46 2.44
C LEU A 264 2.69 13.21 3.55
N SER A 265 2.06 14.21 4.17
CA SER A 265 2.66 14.96 5.29
C SER A 265 3.02 14.06 6.48
N LEU A 266 2.23 13.01 6.72
CA LEU A 266 2.53 12.02 7.75
C LEU A 266 3.80 11.25 7.40
N VAL A 267 3.90 10.74 6.16
CA VAL A 267 5.08 10.00 5.68
C VAL A 267 6.33 10.87 5.73
N GLU A 268 6.24 12.13 5.30
CA GLU A 268 7.34 13.10 5.37
C GLU A 268 7.78 13.34 6.82
N LYS A 269 6.83 13.58 7.72
CA LYS A 269 7.13 13.73 9.16
C LYS A 269 7.83 12.50 9.73
N TYR A 270 7.37 11.29 9.40
CA TYR A 270 8.02 10.06 9.83
C TYR A 270 9.43 9.91 9.24
N TYR A 271 9.62 10.27 7.96
CA TYR A 271 10.93 10.26 7.33
C TYR A 271 11.89 11.23 8.03
N ASP A 272 11.46 12.46 8.31
CA ASP A 272 12.29 13.45 9.00
C ASP A 272 12.62 13.03 10.43
N ASP A 273 11.63 12.57 11.20
CA ASP A 273 11.80 12.20 12.60
C ASP A 273 12.69 10.95 12.80
N TYR A 274 12.61 9.97 11.90
CA TYR A 274 13.38 8.72 12.04
C TYR A 274 14.69 8.72 11.26
N PHE A 275 14.72 9.29 10.06
CA PHE A 275 15.91 9.24 9.20
C PHE A 275 16.75 10.51 9.35
N ILE A 276 16.18 11.70 9.16
CA ILE A 276 16.97 12.96 9.16
C ILE A 276 17.43 13.37 10.56
N LYS A 277 16.57 13.28 11.58
CA LYS A 277 16.96 13.70 12.94
C LYS A 277 17.88 12.73 13.68
N ARG A 278 17.83 11.43 13.34
CA ARG A 278 18.59 10.39 14.07
C ARG A 278 19.86 9.96 13.36
N ARG A 279 20.05 10.32 12.10
CA ARG A 279 21.27 9.99 11.36
C ARG A 279 22.46 10.78 11.91
N ASP A 280 23.64 10.19 11.71
CA ASP A 280 24.91 10.86 11.87
C ASP A 280 25.15 11.79 10.67
N GLU A 281 25.17 13.10 10.94
CA GLU A 281 25.40 14.15 9.94
C GLU A 281 26.75 13.99 9.21
N ARG A 282 27.76 13.38 9.86
CA ARG A 282 29.07 13.16 9.26
C ARG A 282 28.99 12.26 8.04
N SER A 283 28.02 11.34 8.00
CA SER A 283 27.78 10.46 6.85
C SER A 283 26.97 11.12 5.72
N ALA A 284 26.31 12.25 5.97
CA ALA A 284 25.25 12.77 5.10
C ALA A 284 25.72 13.18 3.70
N HIS A 285 26.95 13.66 3.59
CA HIS A 285 27.56 14.11 2.34
C HIS A 285 28.12 12.96 1.48
N LEU A 286 28.23 11.74 2.05
CA LEU A 286 28.85 10.62 1.36
C LEU A 286 27.93 10.09 0.23
N PRO A 287 28.49 9.77 -0.95
CA PRO A 287 27.71 9.17 -2.03
C PRO A 287 26.98 7.91 -1.57
N LEU A 288 25.71 7.77 -1.99
CA LEU A 288 24.77 6.71 -1.60
C LEU A 288 24.31 6.71 -0.12
N ALA A 289 24.95 7.48 0.77
CA ALA A 289 24.51 7.61 2.17
C ALA A 289 23.31 8.56 2.34
N GLY A 290 23.07 9.44 1.36
CA GLY A 290 22.07 10.51 1.44
C GLY A 290 20.62 10.03 1.59
N SER A 291 20.23 8.94 0.92
CA SER A 291 18.83 8.45 0.91
C SER A 291 18.75 6.92 0.96
N PRO A 292 17.85 6.35 1.79
CA PRO A 292 17.69 4.90 1.91
C PRO A 292 17.00 4.29 0.69
N LEU A 293 16.29 5.11 -0.10
CA LEU A 293 15.55 4.67 -1.28
C LEU A 293 16.48 4.18 -2.38
N VAL A 294 17.62 4.84 -2.57
CA VAL A 294 18.59 4.46 -3.61
C VAL A 294 19.18 3.09 -3.31
N VAL A 295 19.64 2.85 -2.08
CA VAL A 295 20.24 1.57 -1.67
C VAL A 295 19.20 0.45 -1.68
N THR A 296 17.98 0.73 -1.20
CA THR A 296 16.87 -0.22 -1.28
C THR A 296 16.54 -0.57 -2.73
N GLY A 297 16.52 0.42 -3.62
CA GLY A 297 16.35 0.23 -5.06
C GLY A 297 17.43 -0.67 -5.67
N ILE A 298 18.69 -0.47 -5.31
CA ILE A 298 19.82 -1.32 -5.74
C ILE A 298 19.59 -2.77 -5.30
N VAL A 299 19.25 -3.01 -4.02
CA VAL A 299 19.02 -4.37 -3.50
C VAL A 299 17.79 -5.02 -4.16
N CYS A 300 16.71 -4.28 -4.39
CA CYS A 300 15.54 -4.78 -5.11
C CYS A 300 15.87 -5.13 -6.57
N ALA A 301 16.62 -4.28 -7.28
CA ALA A 301 17.06 -4.55 -8.64
C ALA A 301 17.98 -5.77 -8.70
N TYR A 302 18.89 -5.88 -7.74
CA TYR A 302 19.75 -7.04 -7.54
C TYR A 302 18.93 -8.33 -7.35
N LEU A 303 17.97 -8.35 -6.41
CA LEU A 303 17.12 -9.51 -6.14
C LEU A 303 16.28 -9.89 -7.38
N PHE A 304 15.70 -8.91 -8.04
CA PHE A 304 14.95 -9.12 -9.29
C PHE A 304 15.84 -9.74 -10.38
N PHE A 305 17.07 -9.25 -10.51
CA PHE A 305 18.03 -9.79 -11.46
C PHE A 305 18.42 -11.23 -11.12
N VAL A 306 18.90 -11.50 -9.91
CA VAL A 306 19.48 -12.82 -9.56
C VAL A 306 18.42 -13.92 -9.42
N LEU A 307 17.20 -13.59 -9.00
CA LEU A 307 16.14 -14.58 -8.80
C LEU A 307 15.23 -14.77 -10.01
N ARG A 308 15.09 -13.78 -10.89
CA ARG A 308 14.11 -13.83 -11.98
C ARG A 308 14.69 -13.50 -13.35
N CYS A 309 15.19 -12.28 -13.55
CA CYS A 309 15.57 -11.80 -14.88
C CYS A 309 16.80 -12.53 -15.44
N GLY A 310 17.87 -12.60 -14.65
CA GLY A 310 19.15 -13.21 -15.02
C GLY A 310 19.03 -14.71 -15.32
N PRO A 311 18.45 -15.56 -14.44
CA PRO A 311 18.23 -16.97 -14.73
C PRO A 311 17.44 -17.19 -16.02
N ARG A 312 16.33 -16.47 -16.21
CA ARG A 312 15.48 -16.57 -17.40
C ARG A 312 16.20 -16.12 -18.67
N HIS A 313 17.00 -15.07 -18.59
CA HIS A 313 17.83 -14.61 -19.72
C HIS A 313 18.91 -15.64 -20.08
N MET A 314 19.46 -16.33 -19.09
CA MET A 314 20.50 -17.33 -19.30
C MET A 314 19.95 -18.68 -19.76
N GLU A 315 18.67 -19.02 -19.57
CA GLU A 315 18.07 -20.31 -19.95
C GLU A 315 18.47 -20.74 -21.38
N SER A 316 18.30 -19.86 -22.37
CA SER A 316 18.58 -20.11 -23.79
C SER A 316 20.04 -19.87 -24.21
N ARG A 317 20.93 -19.45 -23.30
CA ARG A 317 22.31 -19.04 -23.64
C ARG A 317 23.37 -19.99 -23.07
N LYS A 318 24.55 -20.02 -23.69
CA LYS A 318 25.72 -20.71 -23.12
C LYS A 318 26.31 -19.86 -21.97
N PRO A 319 26.97 -20.47 -20.96
CA PRO A 319 27.63 -19.73 -19.88
C PRO A 319 28.65 -18.73 -20.44
N TYR A 320 28.64 -17.49 -19.94
CA TYR A 320 29.60 -16.48 -20.40
C TYR A 320 31.02 -16.77 -19.90
N ASN A 321 32.02 -16.51 -20.74
CA ASN A 321 33.42 -16.63 -20.37
C ASN A 321 33.93 -15.35 -19.68
N VAL A 322 33.56 -15.19 -18.42
CA VAL A 322 33.94 -14.04 -17.57
C VAL A 322 35.13 -14.34 -16.65
N ARG A 323 35.98 -15.32 -17.01
CA ARG A 323 37.02 -15.84 -16.11
C ARG A 323 38.07 -14.80 -15.73
N ASN A 324 38.53 -13.98 -16.68
CA ASN A 324 39.53 -12.94 -16.41
C ASN A 324 38.95 -11.82 -15.54
N MET A 325 37.68 -11.47 -15.74
CA MET A 325 36.97 -10.53 -14.87
C MET A 325 36.87 -11.06 -13.44
N ILE A 326 36.52 -12.34 -13.24
CA ILE A 326 36.46 -12.96 -11.91
C ILE A 326 37.85 -12.97 -11.24
N LYS A 327 38.93 -13.24 -11.99
CA LYS A 327 40.30 -13.18 -11.45
C LYS A 327 40.63 -11.77 -10.94
N ALA A 328 40.39 -10.75 -11.78
CA ALA A 328 40.64 -9.35 -11.42
C ALA A 328 39.78 -8.91 -10.23
N TYR A 329 38.49 -9.26 -10.24
CA TYR A 329 37.55 -8.97 -9.16
C TYR A 329 37.97 -9.61 -7.84
N ASN A 330 38.33 -10.91 -7.83
CA ASN A 330 38.76 -11.58 -6.60
C ASN A 330 40.06 -10.97 -6.07
N LEU A 331 41.02 -10.61 -6.94
CA LEU A 331 42.26 -9.95 -6.52
C LEU A 331 41.99 -8.55 -5.94
N PHE A 332 41.11 -7.78 -6.56
CA PHE A 332 40.63 -6.50 -6.03
C PHE A 332 39.99 -6.68 -4.65
N GLN A 333 39.10 -7.66 -4.50
CA GLN A 333 38.44 -7.96 -3.23
C GLN A 333 39.44 -8.36 -2.13
N VAL A 334 40.46 -9.17 -2.45
CA VAL A 334 41.54 -9.49 -1.50
C VAL A 334 42.26 -8.22 -1.05
N ALA A 335 42.70 -7.38 -1.99
CA ALA A 335 43.44 -6.16 -1.69
C ALA A 335 42.60 -5.18 -0.88
N ALA A 336 41.36 -4.92 -1.28
CA ALA A 336 40.48 -3.97 -0.62
C ALA A 336 40.09 -4.40 0.80
N ASN A 337 39.77 -5.70 1.00
CA ASN A 337 39.50 -6.22 2.34
C ASN A 337 40.76 -6.21 3.23
N LEU A 338 41.93 -6.56 2.70
CA LEU A 338 43.17 -6.56 3.47
C LEU A 338 43.60 -5.14 3.87
N LEU A 339 43.49 -4.17 2.95
CA LEU A 339 43.79 -2.76 3.24
C LEU A 339 42.87 -2.22 4.34
N LEU A 340 41.55 -2.49 4.24
CA LEU A 340 40.60 -2.07 5.26
C LEU A 340 40.88 -2.76 6.60
N PHE A 341 41.16 -4.06 6.60
CA PHE A 341 41.54 -4.81 7.81
C PHE A 341 42.77 -4.19 8.50
N LEU A 342 43.85 -3.97 7.75
CA LEU A 342 45.09 -3.39 8.28
C LEU A 342 44.87 -1.98 8.84
N ARG A 343 44.05 -1.19 8.17
CA ARG A 343 43.73 0.17 8.61
C ARG A 343 42.87 0.19 9.88
N ILE A 344 41.87 -0.68 9.99
CA ILE A 344 41.09 -0.84 11.22
C ILE A 344 41.99 -1.36 12.35
N CYS A 345 42.85 -2.36 12.10
CA CYS A 345 43.84 -2.83 13.08
C CYS A 345 44.74 -1.72 13.59
N TYR A 346 45.34 -0.94 12.69
CA TYR A 346 46.21 0.18 13.07
C TYR A 346 45.47 1.17 13.97
N ASN A 347 44.22 1.52 13.64
CA ASN A 347 43.47 2.42 14.50
C ASN A 347 43.12 1.78 15.85
N VAL A 348 42.58 0.55 15.86
CA VAL A 348 42.21 -0.23 17.07
C VAL A 348 43.37 -0.38 18.04
N PHE A 349 44.57 -0.69 17.55
CA PHE A 349 45.72 -1.05 18.40
C PHE A 349 46.75 0.06 18.60
N VAL A 350 46.80 1.07 17.74
CA VAL A 350 47.83 2.12 17.78
C VAL A 350 47.24 3.52 18.01
N VAL A 351 46.11 3.85 17.39
CA VAL A 351 45.55 5.22 17.45
C VAL A 351 44.61 5.40 18.63
N TYR A 352 43.78 4.40 18.96
CA TYR A 352 42.91 4.51 20.13
C TYR A 352 43.69 4.23 21.41
N GLU A 353 43.71 5.21 22.31
CA GLU A 353 44.38 5.09 23.60
C GLU A 353 43.67 4.09 24.54
N ASN A 354 42.34 3.96 24.44
CA ASN A 354 41.52 3.14 25.34
C ASN A 354 40.38 2.40 24.61
N PHE A 355 40.71 1.61 23.58
CA PHE A 355 39.69 0.80 22.90
C PHE A 355 39.18 -0.34 23.79
N SER A 356 37.86 -0.40 24.01
CA SER A 356 37.23 -1.43 24.83
C SER A 356 36.61 -2.53 23.99
N PHE A 357 37.20 -3.73 24.05
CA PHE A 357 36.63 -4.93 23.40
C PHE A 357 35.31 -5.39 24.01
N ARG A 358 34.94 -4.90 25.21
CA ARG A 358 33.69 -5.28 25.89
C ARG A 358 32.54 -4.34 25.54
N CYS A 359 32.78 -3.04 25.53
CA CYS A 359 31.78 -2.03 25.22
C CYS A 359 32.49 -0.80 24.66
N GLN A 360 32.56 -0.72 23.33
CA GLN A 360 33.10 0.45 22.65
C GLN A 360 31.94 1.37 22.25
N LEU A 361 31.99 2.61 22.71
CA LEU A 361 31.04 3.64 22.31
C LEU A 361 31.46 4.26 20.98
N ILE A 362 30.50 4.89 20.30
CA ILE A 362 30.73 5.59 19.04
C ILE A 362 31.24 6.99 19.39
N ASP A 363 32.35 7.39 18.79
CA ASP A 363 32.79 8.79 18.83
C ASP A 363 32.04 9.56 17.74
N TYR A 364 31.07 10.39 18.14
CA TYR A 364 30.30 11.26 17.23
C TYR A 364 31.01 12.59 16.90
N SER A 365 32.19 12.85 17.45
CA SER A 365 32.95 14.07 17.17
C SER A 365 33.51 14.07 15.74
N ARG A 366 33.84 15.26 15.22
CA ARG A 366 34.59 15.41 13.96
C ARG A 366 36.11 15.33 14.18
N SER A 367 36.55 14.62 15.22
CA SER A 367 37.95 14.31 15.46
C SER A 367 38.48 13.40 14.34
N ARG A 368 39.81 13.28 14.20
CA ARG A 368 40.43 12.35 13.25
C ARG A 368 39.97 10.91 13.50
N ALA A 369 39.90 10.50 14.76
CA ALA A 369 39.45 9.16 15.15
C ALA A 369 37.97 8.94 14.82
N GLY A 370 37.10 9.87 15.19
CA GLY A 370 35.66 9.79 14.89
C GLY A 370 35.36 9.79 13.39
N MET A 371 36.06 10.59 12.59
CA MET A 371 35.91 10.58 11.13
C MET A 371 36.46 9.31 10.49
N ASP A 372 37.57 8.76 11.00
CA ASP A 372 38.09 7.47 10.54
C ASP A 372 37.06 6.34 10.72
N GLU A 373 36.27 6.32 11.81
CA GLU A 373 35.17 5.35 12.01
C GLU A 373 34.08 5.44 10.92
N VAL A 374 33.74 6.66 10.51
CA VAL A 374 32.80 6.92 9.41
C VAL A 374 33.38 6.40 8.09
N TYR A 375 34.65 6.69 7.79
CA TYR A 375 35.28 6.23 6.56
C TYR A 375 35.47 4.72 6.52
N PHE A 376 35.76 4.07 7.66
CA PHE A 376 35.80 2.61 7.73
C PHE A 376 34.43 1.97 7.50
N SER A 377 33.40 2.53 8.14
CA SER A 377 32.01 2.10 7.93
C SER A 377 31.59 2.28 6.47
N TYR A 378 32.02 3.38 5.84
CA TYR A 378 31.74 3.68 4.44
C TYR A 378 32.46 2.73 3.47
N ALA A 379 33.75 2.50 3.69
CA ALA A 379 34.52 1.53 2.92
C ALA A 379 33.95 0.11 3.06
N TYR A 380 33.54 -0.27 4.28
CA TYR A 380 32.91 -1.55 4.54
C TYR A 380 31.56 -1.71 3.83
N PHE A 381 30.73 -0.66 3.82
CA PHE A 381 29.48 -0.61 3.05
C PHE A 381 29.73 -0.80 1.54
N TRP A 382 30.74 -0.12 0.98
CA TRP A 382 31.12 -0.32 -0.42
C TRP A 382 31.59 -1.74 -0.73
N LEU A 383 32.35 -2.37 0.17
CA LEU A 383 32.73 -3.77 0.01
C LEU A 383 31.48 -4.67 -0.06
N LYS A 384 30.49 -4.47 0.82
CA LYS A 384 29.24 -5.25 0.74
C LYS A 384 28.47 -5.01 -0.56
N LEU A 385 28.49 -3.79 -1.10
CA LEU A 385 27.93 -3.51 -2.42
C LEU A 385 28.67 -4.27 -3.53
N PHE A 386 30.01 -4.30 -3.49
CA PHE A 386 30.81 -5.04 -4.46
C PHE A 386 30.61 -6.55 -4.33
N ASP A 387 30.39 -7.07 -3.12
CA ASP A 387 30.10 -8.48 -2.87
C ASP A 387 28.83 -8.95 -3.63
N LEU A 388 27.90 -8.05 -4.01
CA LEU A 388 26.73 -8.40 -4.84
C LEU A 388 27.12 -8.93 -6.23
N ALA A 389 28.33 -8.63 -6.72
CA ALA A 389 28.80 -9.13 -8.01
C ALA A 389 29.01 -10.66 -8.01
N ASP A 390 29.22 -11.29 -6.85
CA ASP A 390 29.46 -12.74 -6.74
C ASP A 390 28.31 -13.57 -7.32
N THR A 391 27.08 -13.27 -6.89
CA THR A 391 25.87 -13.90 -7.41
C THR A 391 25.64 -13.59 -8.87
N VAL A 392 25.92 -12.35 -9.31
CA VAL A 392 25.82 -11.99 -10.73
C VAL A 392 26.74 -12.89 -11.56
N PHE A 393 27.98 -13.13 -11.12
CA PHE A 393 28.88 -14.07 -11.79
C PHE A 393 28.36 -15.51 -11.76
N PHE A 394 27.73 -15.96 -10.67
CA PHE A 394 27.11 -17.29 -10.63
C PHE A 394 25.99 -17.44 -11.64
N VAL A 395 25.11 -16.44 -11.77
CA VAL A 395 24.01 -16.44 -12.75
C VAL A 395 24.56 -16.45 -14.17
N LEU A 396 25.50 -15.55 -14.49
CA LEU A 396 26.11 -15.44 -15.84
C LEU A 396 26.92 -16.69 -16.24
N ARG A 397 27.39 -17.47 -15.27
CA ARG A 397 28.09 -18.75 -15.51
C ARG A 397 27.19 -19.99 -15.41
N LYS A 398 25.87 -19.82 -15.28
CA LYS A 398 24.90 -20.92 -15.06
C LYS A 398 25.24 -21.81 -13.86
N LYS A 399 25.76 -21.22 -12.78
CA LYS A 399 26.10 -21.90 -11.51
C LYS A 399 24.98 -21.74 -10.49
N GLN A 400 23.74 -22.07 -10.86
CA GLN A 400 22.56 -21.82 -10.01
C GLN A 400 22.57 -22.58 -8.68
N SER A 401 23.26 -23.71 -8.59
CA SER A 401 23.47 -24.42 -7.32
C SER A 401 24.21 -23.59 -6.27
N HIS A 402 24.94 -22.53 -6.68
CA HIS A 402 25.63 -21.60 -5.78
C HIS A 402 24.74 -20.43 -5.34
N VAL A 403 23.66 -20.12 -6.07
CA VAL A 403 22.67 -19.09 -5.72
C VAL A 403 21.69 -19.67 -4.68
N SER A 404 22.24 -19.98 -3.51
CA SER A 404 21.47 -20.54 -2.38
C SER A 404 20.77 -19.45 -1.58
N PHE A 405 19.74 -19.83 -0.81
CA PHE A 405 19.09 -18.93 0.14
C PHE A 405 20.08 -18.26 1.09
N LEU A 406 21.04 -19.02 1.65
CA LEU A 406 22.09 -18.49 2.53
C LEU A 406 22.84 -17.33 1.87
N HIS A 407 23.26 -17.53 0.62
CA HIS A 407 24.08 -16.56 -0.09
C HIS A 407 23.29 -15.32 -0.48
N VAL A 408 22.09 -15.47 -1.06
CA VAL A 408 21.24 -14.32 -1.43
C VAL A 408 20.77 -13.54 -0.21
N TYR A 409 20.35 -14.23 0.87
CA TYR A 409 19.96 -13.61 2.13
C TYR A 409 21.11 -12.79 2.73
N HIS A 410 22.29 -13.42 2.89
CA HIS A 410 23.45 -12.75 3.46
C HIS A 410 23.86 -11.52 2.65
N HIS A 411 24.05 -11.64 1.33
CA HIS A 411 24.49 -10.51 0.50
C HIS A 411 23.49 -9.36 0.49
N SER A 412 22.18 -9.64 0.49
CA SER A 412 21.15 -8.59 0.48
C SER A 412 21.03 -7.89 1.83
N VAL A 413 20.97 -8.66 2.92
CA VAL A 413 20.81 -8.11 4.27
C VAL A 413 22.05 -7.33 4.68
N MET A 414 23.26 -7.84 4.41
CA MET A 414 24.49 -7.14 4.79
C MET A 414 24.63 -5.76 4.15
N VAL A 415 24.18 -5.55 2.90
CA VAL A 415 24.16 -4.22 2.27
C VAL A 415 23.23 -3.27 3.02
N LEU A 416 22.01 -3.71 3.33
CA LEU A 416 21.03 -2.87 4.04
C LEU A 416 21.47 -2.58 5.48
N THR A 417 21.98 -3.59 6.19
CA THR A 417 22.49 -3.44 7.55
C THR A 417 23.67 -2.47 7.60
N THR A 418 24.65 -2.62 6.69
CA THR A 418 25.85 -1.77 6.69
C THR A 418 25.54 -0.34 6.27
N TYR A 419 24.56 -0.14 5.38
CA TYR A 419 24.00 1.17 5.09
C TYR A 419 23.41 1.83 6.33
N CYS A 420 22.52 1.13 7.05
CA CYS A 420 21.93 1.67 8.27
C CYS A 420 23.00 1.90 9.36
N ALA A 421 24.01 1.02 9.46
CA ALA A 421 25.11 1.20 10.40
C ALA A 421 25.93 2.45 10.07
N LEU A 422 26.29 2.66 8.80
CA LEU A 422 26.96 3.87 8.33
C LEU A 422 26.16 5.14 8.67
N VAL A 423 24.85 5.10 8.50
CA VAL A 423 24.00 6.28 8.67
C VAL A 423 23.69 6.58 10.13
N PHE A 424 23.57 5.59 11.01
CA PHE A 424 23.11 5.79 12.40
C PHE A 424 24.19 5.52 13.46
N VAL A 425 25.05 4.54 13.22
CA VAL A 425 26.05 4.07 14.19
C VAL A 425 27.41 3.78 13.51
N PRO A 426 28.02 4.76 12.82
CA PRO A 426 29.27 4.54 12.10
C PRO A 426 30.43 4.39 13.08
N GLY A 427 30.66 3.17 13.56
CA GLY A 427 31.80 2.81 14.40
C GLY A 427 31.47 2.16 15.73
N GLY A 428 32.26 2.51 16.75
CA GLY A 428 32.18 1.95 18.10
C GLY A 428 32.21 0.41 18.14
N HIS A 429 31.25 -0.18 18.87
CA HIS A 429 31.16 -1.63 19.07
C HIS A 429 31.03 -2.43 17.76
N GLY A 430 30.50 -1.80 16.70
CA GLY A 430 30.34 -2.38 15.36
C GLY A 430 31.66 -2.56 14.60
N LEU A 431 32.72 -1.85 14.95
CA LEU A 431 34.03 -1.96 14.28
C LEU A 431 34.60 -3.39 14.33
N MET A 432 34.32 -4.13 15.41
CA MET A 432 34.73 -5.52 15.58
C MET A 432 34.16 -6.44 14.48
N LEU A 433 32.93 -6.17 14.04
CA LEU A 433 32.30 -6.90 12.93
C LEU A 433 33.06 -6.65 11.63
N GLY A 434 33.35 -5.38 11.34
CA GLY A 434 34.15 -4.99 10.17
C GLY A 434 35.53 -5.64 10.17
N LEU A 435 36.22 -5.57 11.32
CA LEU A 435 37.55 -6.15 11.50
C LEU A 435 37.60 -7.65 11.18
N TRP A 436 36.80 -8.47 11.84
CA TRP A 436 36.81 -9.91 11.57
C TRP A 436 36.29 -10.26 10.18
N ASN A 437 35.28 -9.55 9.69
CA ASN A 437 34.71 -9.85 8.37
C ASN A 437 35.68 -9.55 7.24
N THR A 438 36.37 -8.42 7.28
CA THR A 438 37.38 -8.08 6.27
C THR A 438 38.54 -9.08 6.26
N LEU A 439 39.03 -9.54 7.41
CA LEU A 439 40.06 -10.59 7.47
C LEU A 439 39.58 -11.89 6.82
N VAL A 440 38.40 -12.38 7.22
CA VAL A 440 37.85 -13.64 6.70
C VAL A 440 37.52 -13.52 5.21
N HIS A 441 37.01 -12.38 4.75
CA HIS A 441 36.75 -12.11 3.33
C HIS A 441 38.04 -12.04 2.52
N ALA A 442 39.12 -11.44 3.04
CA ALA A 442 40.41 -11.44 2.36
C ALA A 442 40.90 -12.88 2.10
N ILE A 443 40.80 -13.77 3.10
CA ILE A 443 41.19 -15.18 2.96
C ILE A 443 40.22 -15.94 2.02
N MET A 444 38.92 -15.66 2.10
CA MET A 444 37.90 -16.29 1.25
C MET A 444 38.06 -15.90 -0.22
N TYR A 445 38.25 -14.61 -0.53
CA TYR A 445 38.46 -14.17 -1.90
C TYR A 445 39.82 -14.63 -2.44
N PHE A 446 40.83 -14.80 -1.58
CA PHE A 446 42.09 -15.41 -1.98
C PHE A 446 41.89 -16.88 -2.39
N TYR A 447 41.08 -17.64 -1.65
CA TYR A 447 40.64 -18.99 -2.06
C TYR A 447 39.93 -18.97 -3.43
N TYR A 448 38.98 -18.04 -3.64
CA TYR A 448 38.29 -17.91 -4.93
C TYR A 448 39.20 -17.47 -6.07
N PHE A 449 40.21 -16.64 -5.80
CA PHE A 449 41.24 -16.28 -6.76
C PHE A 449 42.04 -17.50 -7.20
N LEU A 450 42.56 -18.30 -6.26
CA LEU A 450 43.33 -19.52 -6.56
C LEU A 450 42.52 -20.52 -7.40
N THR A 451 41.27 -20.78 -7.02
CA THR A 451 40.39 -21.67 -7.79
C THR A 451 40.08 -21.11 -9.19
N SER A 452 40.02 -19.79 -9.36
CA SER A 452 39.83 -19.15 -10.68
C SER A 452 41.06 -19.25 -11.61
N LEU A 453 42.27 -19.39 -11.06
CA LEU A 453 43.50 -19.66 -11.81
C LEU A 453 43.54 -21.08 -12.40
N GLY A 454 42.63 -21.96 -11.97
CA GLY A 454 42.57 -23.35 -12.42
C GLY A 454 43.24 -24.32 -11.47
N ALA A 455 43.61 -23.88 -10.26
CA ALA A 455 43.94 -24.80 -9.18
C ALA A 455 42.74 -25.74 -8.97
N GLN A 456 42.96 -27.04 -9.15
CA GLN A 456 41.94 -28.05 -8.94
C GLN A 456 41.49 -28.01 -7.48
N GLU A 457 40.21 -28.25 -7.20
CA GLU A 457 39.66 -28.17 -5.83
C GLU A 457 40.40 -29.10 -4.85
N SER A 458 41.01 -30.18 -5.36
CA SER A 458 41.91 -31.10 -4.65
C SER A 458 43.25 -30.48 -4.23
N SER A 459 43.77 -29.50 -4.98
CA SER A 459 45.03 -28.81 -4.69
C SER A 459 44.88 -27.82 -3.52
N VAL A 460 43.67 -27.29 -3.28
CA VAL A 460 43.40 -26.34 -2.19
C VAL A 460 42.78 -27.07 -0.99
N TRP A 461 43.60 -27.88 -0.32
CA TRP A 461 43.22 -28.77 0.79
C TRP A 461 42.57 -28.07 1.99
N TRP A 462 42.78 -26.76 2.14
CA TRP A 462 42.37 -26.01 3.33
C TRP A 462 40.95 -25.43 3.27
N LYS A 463 40.14 -25.75 2.24
CA LYS A 463 38.74 -25.30 2.11
C LYS A 463 37.92 -25.54 3.39
N LYS A 464 38.11 -26.68 4.06
CA LYS A 464 37.38 -27.02 5.30
C LYS A 464 37.77 -26.11 6.47
N TYR A 465 39.03 -25.67 6.53
CA TYR A 465 39.51 -24.75 7.56
C TYR A 465 38.98 -23.33 7.34
N LEU A 466 38.81 -22.90 6.08
CA LEU A 466 38.14 -21.64 5.76
C LEU A 466 36.71 -21.60 6.31
N THR A 467 35.92 -22.65 6.08
CA THR A 467 34.55 -22.71 6.61
C THR A 467 34.52 -22.75 8.14
N ARG A 468 35.52 -23.39 8.78
CA ARG A 468 35.67 -23.36 10.24
C ARG A 468 36.01 -21.96 10.74
N LEU A 469 36.88 -21.23 10.04
CA LEU A 469 37.22 -19.85 10.37
C LEU A 469 35.97 -18.94 10.31
N GLN A 470 35.14 -19.08 9.27
CA GLN A 470 33.86 -18.38 9.15
C GLN A 470 32.91 -18.69 10.32
N LEU A 471 32.79 -19.96 10.72
CA LEU A 471 31.98 -20.35 11.88
C LEU A 471 32.51 -19.74 13.18
N THR A 472 33.82 -19.80 13.42
CA THR A 472 34.45 -19.20 14.61
C THR A 472 34.21 -17.69 14.66
N GLN A 473 34.28 -17.01 13.52
CA GLN A 473 33.95 -15.59 13.42
C GLN A 473 32.52 -15.31 13.91
N PHE A 474 31.52 -16.05 13.43
CA PHE A 474 30.13 -15.79 13.82
C PHE A 474 29.86 -16.12 15.29
N VAL A 475 30.50 -17.16 15.83
CA VAL A 475 30.44 -17.46 17.28
C VAL A 475 31.01 -16.31 18.09
N HIS A 476 32.20 -15.82 17.72
CA HIS A 476 32.82 -14.68 18.40
C HIS A 476 31.93 -13.43 18.32
N LEU A 477 31.38 -13.11 17.15
CA LEU A 477 30.48 -11.96 16.98
C LEU A 477 29.19 -12.11 17.79
N ALA A 478 28.63 -13.31 17.88
CA ALA A 478 27.46 -13.57 18.73
C ALA A 478 27.76 -13.28 20.21
N PHE A 479 28.93 -13.69 20.72
CA PHE A 479 29.33 -13.33 22.09
C PHE A 479 29.62 -11.83 22.23
N HIS A 480 30.31 -11.23 21.27
CA HIS A 480 30.66 -9.81 21.26
C HIS A 480 29.42 -8.90 21.35
N PHE A 481 28.35 -9.19 20.61
CA PHE A 481 27.10 -8.44 20.71
C PHE A 481 26.18 -8.91 21.85
N GLY A 482 26.20 -10.20 22.19
CA GLY A 482 25.33 -10.80 23.19
C GLY A 482 25.69 -10.48 24.64
N VAL A 483 26.98 -10.46 25.00
CA VAL A 483 27.40 -10.18 26.39
C VAL A 483 26.99 -8.77 26.84
N PRO A 484 27.23 -7.69 26.07
CA PRO A 484 26.81 -6.35 26.48
C PRO A 484 25.29 -6.18 26.48
N LEU A 485 24.58 -6.89 25.60
CA LEU A 485 23.12 -6.91 25.55
C LEU A 485 22.51 -7.51 26.81
N LEU A 486 23.06 -8.62 27.30
CA LEU A 486 22.56 -9.33 28.49
C LEU A 486 22.97 -8.66 29.80
N ASN A 487 24.17 -8.08 29.86
CA ASN A 487 24.69 -7.44 31.08
C ASN A 487 24.07 -6.06 31.35
N GLY A 488 23.48 -5.38 30.34
CA GLY A 488 22.81 -4.09 30.49
C GLY A 488 23.70 -2.87 30.78
N ASN A 489 25.00 -3.07 31.06
CA ASN A 489 25.91 -2.00 31.49
C ASN A 489 26.56 -1.21 30.34
N CYS A 490 26.25 -1.52 29.08
CA CYS A 490 26.84 -0.86 27.92
C CYS A 490 25.94 0.26 27.39
N LYS A 491 26.48 1.48 27.27
CA LYS A 491 25.75 2.65 26.74
C LYS A 491 25.63 2.66 25.21
N PHE A 492 26.17 1.65 24.53
CA PHE A 492 25.96 1.49 23.09
C PHE A 492 24.47 1.17 22.81
N PRO A 493 23.87 1.69 21.72
CA PRO A 493 22.45 1.51 21.46
C PRO A 493 21.97 0.05 21.52
N THR A 494 21.08 -0.26 22.46
CA THR A 494 20.59 -1.64 22.74
C THR A 494 19.95 -2.28 21.52
N LEU A 495 19.22 -1.51 20.71
CA LEU A 495 18.60 -1.99 19.47
C LEU A 495 19.65 -2.56 18.51
N TRP A 496 20.80 -1.89 18.38
CA TRP A 496 21.88 -2.32 17.51
C TRP A 496 22.63 -3.54 18.06
N LEU A 497 22.80 -3.65 19.38
CA LEU A 497 23.33 -4.87 20.01
C LEU A 497 22.41 -6.07 19.75
N GLY A 498 21.10 -5.90 19.97
CA GLY A 498 20.10 -6.93 19.72
C GLY A 498 20.06 -7.38 18.27
N TYR A 499 20.09 -6.42 17.33
CA TYR A 499 20.15 -6.72 15.91
C TYR A 499 21.43 -7.46 15.51
N GLY A 500 22.60 -6.99 15.97
CA GLY A 500 23.88 -7.64 15.70
C GLY A 500 23.94 -9.08 16.22
N PHE A 501 23.44 -9.31 17.44
CA PHE A 501 23.34 -10.65 18.03
C PHE A 501 22.42 -11.57 17.21
N LEU A 502 21.20 -11.11 16.91
CA LEU A 502 20.23 -11.87 16.12
C LEU A 502 20.78 -12.24 14.75
N GLN A 503 21.40 -11.28 14.05
CA GLN A 503 21.99 -11.50 12.74
C GLN A 503 23.14 -12.51 12.80
N ALA A 504 24.02 -12.42 13.80
CA ALA A 504 25.09 -13.39 14.00
C ALA A 504 24.53 -14.81 14.21
N MET A 505 23.46 -14.97 14.99
CA MET A 505 22.81 -16.26 15.24
C MET A 505 22.17 -16.85 13.97
N ILE A 506 21.49 -16.03 13.16
CA ILE A 506 20.88 -16.48 11.89
C ILE A 506 21.98 -16.97 10.94
N VAL A 507 23.02 -16.16 10.73
CA VAL A 507 24.11 -16.52 9.80
C VAL A 507 24.88 -17.75 10.30
N LEU A 508 25.14 -17.84 11.61
CA LEU A 508 25.74 -19.03 12.22
C LEU A 508 24.90 -20.30 11.95
N GLY A 509 23.58 -20.23 12.14
CA GLY A 509 22.68 -21.35 11.86
C GLY A 509 22.70 -21.78 10.39
N LEU A 510 22.69 -20.83 9.47
CA LEU A 510 22.74 -21.09 8.03
C LEU A 510 24.10 -21.70 7.61
N PHE A 511 25.21 -21.19 8.13
CA PHE A 511 26.55 -21.74 7.86
C PHE A 511 26.78 -23.10 8.51
N LEU A 512 26.23 -23.34 9.70
CA LEU A 512 26.30 -24.66 10.35
C LEU A 512 25.55 -25.71 9.53
N ASN A 513 24.35 -25.37 9.05
CA ASN A 513 23.58 -26.22 8.14
C ASN A 513 24.36 -26.52 6.84
N PHE A 514 24.98 -25.50 6.24
CA PHE A 514 25.86 -25.67 5.08
C PHE A 514 27.04 -26.61 5.40
N TYR A 515 27.75 -26.39 6.51
CA TYR A 515 28.90 -27.20 6.91
C TYR A 515 28.52 -28.68 7.12
N ILE A 516 27.39 -28.95 7.79
CA ILE A 516 26.89 -30.30 8.01
C ILE A 516 26.56 -30.97 6.67
N LYS A 517 25.85 -30.28 5.77
CA LYS A 517 25.48 -30.81 4.45
C LYS A 517 26.68 -31.11 3.56
N THR A 518 27.71 -30.26 3.59
CA THR A 518 28.87 -30.37 2.70
C THR A 518 29.93 -31.34 3.22
N TYR A 519 30.23 -31.35 4.52
CA TYR A 519 31.39 -32.05 5.07
C TYR A 519 31.08 -33.26 5.96
N ASN A 520 29.84 -33.45 6.42
CA ASN A 520 29.49 -34.61 7.26
C ASN A 520 28.93 -35.76 6.40
N SER A 521 29.73 -36.81 6.20
CA SER A 521 29.40 -37.97 5.36
C SER A 521 28.15 -38.73 5.80
N LYS A 522 27.91 -38.87 7.12
CA LYS A 522 26.70 -39.51 7.67
C LYS A 522 25.44 -38.66 7.42
N ALA A 523 25.55 -37.33 7.44
CA ALA A 523 24.45 -36.43 7.11
C ALA A 523 24.15 -36.44 5.60
N LYS A 524 25.19 -36.47 4.76
CA LYS A 524 25.07 -36.63 3.30
C LYS A 524 24.31 -37.91 2.92
N LEU A 525 24.60 -39.03 3.59
CA LEU A 525 23.88 -40.30 3.42
C LEU A 525 22.40 -40.26 3.88
N LYS A 526 22.09 -39.58 4.99
CA LYS A 526 20.71 -39.42 5.48
C LYS A 526 19.86 -38.56 4.54
N ILE A 527 20.43 -37.50 3.96
CA ILE A 527 19.72 -36.62 3.01
C ILE A 527 19.46 -37.33 1.69
N VAL A 528 20.43 -38.07 1.15
CA VAL A 528 20.23 -38.90 -0.06
C VAL A 528 19.16 -39.97 0.16
N LYS A 529 19.05 -40.53 1.38
CA LYS A 529 17.94 -41.43 1.73
C LYS A 529 16.58 -40.72 1.79
N LYS A 530 16.52 -39.49 2.31
CA LYS A 530 15.28 -38.69 2.39
C LYS A 530 14.79 -38.23 1.01
N GLU A 531 15.68 -37.70 0.17
CA GLU A 531 15.34 -37.30 -1.21
C GLU A 531 14.92 -38.49 -2.10
N ARG A 532 15.41 -39.69 -1.81
CA ARG A 532 14.94 -40.93 -2.46
C ARG A 532 13.58 -41.41 -1.95
N HIS A 533 13.17 -41.02 -0.75
CA HIS A 533 11.85 -41.33 -0.20
C HIS A 533 10.82 -40.36 -0.76
N ASP A 534 11.10 -39.05 -0.73
CA ASP A 534 10.21 -38.00 -1.25
C ASP A 534 9.99 -38.11 -2.79
N LYS A 535 10.93 -38.73 -3.53
CA LYS A 535 10.78 -39.07 -4.96
C LYS A 535 10.04 -40.38 -5.25
N LYS A 536 9.72 -41.18 -4.24
CA LYS A 536 8.89 -42.39 -4.38
C LYS A 536 7.43 -42.15 -4.01
N ASP A 537 7.15 -41.05 -3.32
CA ASP A 537 5.82 -40.62 -2.89
C ASP A 537 5.20 -39.54 -3.81
N HIS A 538 5.83 -39.27 -4.96
CA HIS A 538 5.34 -38.54 -6.13
C HIS A 538 5.57 -39.40 -7.36
#